data_AF-A0A7S0JMM6-F1
#
_entry.id   AF-A0A7S0JMM6-F1
#
_cell.length_a   1.000
_cell.length_b   1.000
_cell.length_c   1.000
_cell.angle_alpha   90.00
_cell.angle_beta   90.00
_cell.angle_gamma   90.00
#
_symmetry.space_group_name_H-M   'P 1'
#
loop_
_entity.id
_entity.type
_entity.pdbx_description
1 polymer ?
#
loop_
_entity_poly.entity_id
_entity_poly.type
_entity_poly.pdbx_seq_one_letter_code
_entity_poly.pdbx_strand_id
1 'polypeptide(L)'
;STNTMKLSVTILIAAVGSTAALSSFHGSTVSHRIAASASASTPTMKVFDWKRRNADESAINDAENFVFTLDNLRPAPGSRHRKKRKGRGIAAGQGATCGFGMRGQKSRSGRPTRAGFEGGQQPLYRRLPKFVGKPMGP
;
A
#
# COMPACT_ATOMS: atom_id res chain seq x y z
N SER A 1 -46.17 -39.10 15.74
CA SER A 1 -47.31 -38.90 14.84
C SER A 1 -47.20 -37.51 14.25
N THR A 2 -46.78 -37.44 12.99
CA THR A 2 -46.59 -36.22 12.20
C THR A 2 -47.92 -35.79 11.58
N ASN A 3 -48.32 -34.53 11.73
CA ASN A 3 -49.34 -33.89 10.88
C ASN A 3 -49.05 -32.38 10.82
N THR A 4 -48.30 -31.93 9.81
CA THR A 4 -48.73 -31.35 8.53
C THR A 4 -49.64 -30.11 8.63
N MET A 5 -49.26 -29.10 7.84
CA MET A 5 -50.10 -28.17 7.05
C MET A 5 -49.73 -26.69 7.27
N LYS A 6 -48.83 -26.18 6.43
CA LYS A 6 -48.88 -24.79 5.97
C LYS A 6 -48.68 -24.75 4.45
N LEU A 7 -49.77 -24.37 3.78
CA LEU A 7 -49.91 -24.10 2.36
C LEU A 7 -48.85 -23.08 1.90
N SER A 8 -48.18 -23.35 0.80
CA SER A 8 -47.43 -22.34 0.04
C SER A 8 -48.06 -22.25 -1.35
N VAL A 9 -48.56 -21.06 -1.67
CA VAL A 9 -49.30 -20.72 -2.88
C VAL A 9 -48.31 -20.46 -4.01
N THR A 10 -48.37 -21.28 -5.07
CA THR A 10 -47.62 -21.10 -6.32
C THR A 10 -48.47 -20.31 -7.31
N ILE A 11 -48.00 -19.15 -7.76
CA ILE A 11 -48.62 -18.39 -8.85
C ILE A 11 -47.83 -18.66 -10.13
N LEU A 12 -48.47 -19.38 -11.06
CA LEU A 12 -48.04 -19.65 -12.42
C LEU A 12 -48.84 -18.72 -13.36
N ILE A 13 -48.17 -17.90 -14.17
CA ILE A 13 -48.81 -17.19 -15.29
C ILE A 13 -47.97 -17.43 -16.54
N ALA A 14 -48.60 -18.03 -17.55
CA ALA A 14 -48.09 -18.25 -18.90
C ALA A 14 -49.09 -17.68 -19.92
N ALA A 15 -48.59 -16.97 -20.94
CA ALA A 15 -49.22 -16.66 -22.24
C ALA A 15 -48.10 -16.04 -23.11
N VAL A 16 -47.58 -16.59 -24.22
CA VAL A 16 -48.12 -17.04 -25.53
C VAL A 16 -48.67 -15.91 -26.42
N GLY A 17 -48.06 -15.77 -27.60
CA GLY A 17 -48.55 -15.06 -28.80
C GLY A 17 -47.58 -13.99 -29.31
N SER A 18 -47.30 -13.79 -30.60
CA SER A 18 -47.55 -14.52 -31.85
C SER A 18 -46.84 -13.76 -32.99
N THR A 19 -46.25 -14.50 -33.93
CA THR A 19 -46.12 -14.24 -35.39
C THR A 19 -45.74 -12.85 -35.95
N ALA A 20 -44.68 -12.78 -36.77
CA ALA A 20 -44.75 -12.74 -38.24
C ALA A 20 -43.45 -12.22 -38.89
N ALA A 21 -43.10 -12.81 -40.03
CA ALA A 21 -41.91 -12.62 -40.84
C ALA A 21 -41.86 -11.29 -41.61
N LEU A 22 -40.66 -10.83 -42.00
CA LEU A 22 -40.47 -10.18 -43.31
C LEU A 22 -39.01 -10.19 -43.78
N SER A 23 -38.83 -10.75 -44.98
CA SER A 23 -37.89 -10.40 -46.06
C SER A 23 -36.37 -10.41 -45.85
N SER A 24 -35.76 -11.41 -46.49
CA SER A 24 -34.38 -11.52 -46.92
C SER A 24 -33.92 -10.32 -47.78
N PHE A 25 -32.76 -9.75 -47.46
CA PHE A 25 -31.98 -8.92 -48.38
C PHE A 25 -30.59 -9.53 -48.53
N HIS A 26 -30.26 -9.96 -49.75
CA HIS A 26 -28.97 -10.50 -50.14
C HIS A 26 -27.94 -9.36 -50.23
N GLY A 27 -26.82 -9.49 -49.52
CA GLY A 27 -25.70 -8.55 -49.58
C GLY A 27 -24.38 -9.28 -49.37
N SER A 28 -23.60 -9.35 -50.45
CA SER A 28 -22.20 -9.76 -50.61
C SER A 28 -21.37 -10.05 -49.34
N THR A 29 -20.87 -11.29 -49.23
CA THR A 29 -19.76 -11.67 -48.35
C THR A 29 -18.46 -10.99 -48.78
N VAL A 30 -17.96 -10.05 -47.97
CA VAL A 30 -16.57 -9.56 -48.05
C VAL A 30 -15.77 -10.30 -46.98
N SER A 31 -14.95 -11.25 -47.42
CA SER A 31 -13.96 -11.91 -46.56
C SER A 31 -12.84 -10.93 -46.21
N HIS A 32 -12.91 -10.31 -45.03
CA HIS A 32 -11.75 -9.65 -44.44
C HIS A 32 -10.77 -10.73 -43.95
N ARG A 33 -9.68 -10.92 -44.70
CA ARG A 33 -8.52 -11.70 -44.26
C ARG A 33 -7.97 -11.04 -42.99
N ILE A 34 -8.00 -11.75 -41.87
CA ILE A 34 -7.25 -11.37 -40.67
C ILE A 34 -5.77 -11.57 -41.01
N ALA A 35 -5.07 -10.47 -41.27
CA ALA A 35 -3.62 -10.47 -41.31
C ALA A 35 -3.10 -10.80 -39.90
N ALA A 36 -2.26 -11.82 -39.78
CA ALA A 36 -1.53 -12.10 -38.56
C ALA A 36 -0.64 -10.89 -38.22
N SER A 37 -1.04 -10.09 -37.23
CA SER A 37 -0.18 -9.03 -36.71
C SER A 37 0.96 -9.68 -35.92
N ALA A 38 2.17 -9.38 -36.37
CA ALA A 38 3.43 -9.75 -35.74
C ALA A 38 3.42 -9.46 -34.22
N SER A 39 4.09 -10.34 -33.49
CA SER A 39 4.37 -10.29 -32.04
C SER A 39 4.59 -8.87 -31.52
N ALA A 40 3.56 -8.30 -30.90
CA ALA A 40 3.72 -7.14 -30.03
C ALA A 40 4.35 -7.63 -28.73
N SER A 41 5.62 -7.32 -28.52
CA SER A 41 6.29 -7.55 -27.25
C SER A 41 5.57 -6.77 -26.16
N THR A 42 4.72 -7.44 -25.38
CA THR A 42 4.17 -6.91 -24.14
C THR A 42 5.33 -6.39 -23.30
N PRO A 43 5.38 -5.10 -22.90
CA PRO A 43 6.42 -4.65 -21.99
C PRO A 43 6.21 -5.38 -20.66
N THR A 44 6.97 -6.45 -20.46
CA THR A 44 7.12 -7.13 -19.18
C THR A 44 7.82 -6.14 -18.25
N MET A 45 7.02 -5.34 -17.53
CA MET A 45 7.52 -4.61 -16.39
C MET A 45 7.91 -5.65 -15.34
N LYS A 46 9.21 -5.79 -15.09
CA LYS A 46 9.72 -6.56 -13.96
C LYS A 46 9.27 -5.88 -12.67
N VAL A 47 8.18 -6.40 -12.11
CA VAL A 47 7.76 -6.13 -10.73
C VAL A 47 8.88 -6.63 -9.81
N PHE A 48 9.68 -5.71 -9.27
CA PHE A 48 10.66 -6.03 -8.24
C PHE A 48 9.92 -6.26 -6.92
N ASP A 49 9.65 -7.52 -6.59
CA ASP A 49 9.08 -7.94 -5.30
C ASP A 49 10.08 -8.84 -4.56
N TRP A 50 10.72 -8.30 -3.52
CA TRP A 50 11.79 -8.98 -2.76
C TRP A 50 11.27 -9.83 -1.60
N LYS A 51 9.95 -10.06 -1.49
CA LYS A 51 9.36 -10.76 -0.34
C LYS A 51 8.22 -11.73 -0.63
N ARG A 52 8.06 -12.21 -1.86
CA ARG A 52 7.03 -13.19 -2.22
C ARG A 52 7.58 -14.62 -2.18
N ARG A 53 7.40 -15.35 -1.07
CA ARG A 53 7.57 -16.82 -1.08
C ARG A 53 6.57 -17.66 -0.29
N ASN A 54 5.76 -17.16 0.64
CA ASN A 54 4.79 -18.01 1.36
C ASN A 54 3.56 -17.22 1.86
N ALA A 55 2.73 -16.70 0.96
CA ALA A 55 1.38 -16.27 1.31
C ALA A 55 0.44 -16.75 0.22
N ASP A 56 -0.60 -17.48 0.61
CA ASP A 56 -1.68 -17.90 -0.29
C ASP A 56 -2.46 -16.66 -0.72
N GLU A 57 -2.18 -16.21 -1.93
CA GLU A 57 -2.71 -14.98 -2.57
C GLU A 57 -4.16 -15.13 -3.08
N SER A 58 -4.89 -16.20 -2.72
CA SER A 58 -6.25 -16.46 -3.21
C SER A 58 -7.37 -15.87 -2.34
N ALA A 59 -7.07 -15.43 -1.11
CA ALA A 59 -8.10 -14.96 -0.17
C ALA A 59 -8.21 -13.44 -0.06
N ILE A 60 -7.36 -12.67 -0.76
CA ILE A 60 -7.26 -11.22 -0.52
C ILE A 60 -7.88 -10.40 -1.64
N ASN A 61 -7.73 -10.75 -2.92
CA ASN A 61 -8.33 -9.96 -3.99
C ASN A 61 -8.64 -10.83 -5.20
N ASP A 62 -9.93 -11.02 -5.51
CA ASP A 62 -10.32 -11.29 -6.88
C ASP A 62 -9.88 -10.07 -7.70
N ALA A 63 -8.74 -10.17 -8.37
CA ALA A 63 -8.05 -9.05 -9.03
C ALA A 63 -8.89 -8.34 -10.10
N GLU A 64 -10.05 -8.91 -10.45
CA GLU A 64 -10.95 -8.44 -11.48
C GLU A 64 -12.18 -7.69 -10.93
N ASN A 65 -12.44 -7.76 -9.61
CA ASN A 65 -13.58 -7.13 -8.94
C ASN A 65 -13.21 -6.46 -7.60
N PHE A 66 -12.04 -5.83 -7.51
CA PHE A 66 -11.63 -5.12 -6.29
C PHE A 66 -12.27 -3.73 -6.21
N VAL A 67 -13.40 -3.61 -5.51
CA VAL A 67 -14.01 -2.31 -5.18
C VAL A 67 -13.30 -1.70 -3.98
N PHE A 68 -12.79 -0.49 -4.14
CA PHE A 68 -12.19 0.27 -3.04
C PHE A 68 -13.27 0.73 -2.05
N THR A 69 -13.34 0.06 -0.91
CA THR A 69 -14.13 0.47 0.26
C THR A 69 -13.19 0.89 1.39
N LEU A 70 -13.70 1.62 2.38
CA LEU A 70 -12.88 2.09 3.52
C LEU A 70 -12.26 0.94 4.32
N ASP A 71 -12.92 -0.22 4.35
CA ASP A 71 -12.46 -1.40 5.10
C ASP A 71 -11.24 -2.08 4.47
N ASN A 72 -11.02 -1.87 3.16
CA ASN A 72 -10.03 -2.57 2.36
C ASN A 72 -8.78 -1.72 2.05
N LEU A 73 -8.73 -0.46 2.49
CA LEU A 73 -7.58 0.43 2.30
C LEU A 73 -6.44 0.07 3.25
N ARG A 74 -5.27 -0.27 2.70
CA ARG A 74 -4.06 -0.57 3.47
C ARG A 74 -2.88 0.26 2.95
N PRO A 75 -1.99 0.77 3.82
CA PRO A 75 -0.80 1.48 3.37
C PRO A 75 0.16 0.53 2.67
N ALA A 76 0.95 1.07 1.73
CA ALA A 76 2.02 0.32 1.08
C ALA A 76 3.00 -0.27 2.12
N PRO A 77 3.52 -1.48 1.89
CA PRO A 77 4.44 -2.12 2.83
C PRO A 77 5.68 -1.24 3.02
N GLY A 78 6.05 -0.98 4.28
CA GLY A 78 7.19 -0.11 4.62
C GLY A 78 6.90 1.39 4.64
N SER A 79 5.72 1.85 4.19
CA SER A 79 5.35 3.27 4.25
C SER A 79 5.27 3.80 5.69
N ARG A 80 4.82 2.96 6.64
CA ARG A 80 4.65 3.34 8.05
C ARG A 80 5.32 2.33 8.97
N HIS A 81 6.16 2.82 9.87
CA HIS A 81 6.78 2.03 10.93
C HIS A 81 6.22 2.40 12.31
N ARG A 82 5.98 1.41 13.17
CA ARG A 82 5.51 1.63 14.54
C ARG A 82 6.62 2.28 15.37
N LYS A 83 6.31 3.39 16.04
CA LYS A 83 7.24 4.08 16.95
C LYS A 83 7.51 3.22 18.19
N LYS A 84 8.76 3.21 18.66
CA LYS A 84 9.15 2.59 19.93
C LYS A 84 8.57 3.39 21.10
N ARG A 85 7.77 2.74 21.95
CA ARG A 85 7.24 3.33 23.20
C ARG A 85 8.22 3.01 24.33
N LYS A 86 9.05 3.99 24.69
CA LYS A 86 10.07 3.84 25.73
C LYS A 86 9.42 3.69 27.12
N GLY A 87 10.11 3.04 28.07
CA GLY A 87 9.64 2.89 29.45
C GLY A 87 8.43 1.95 29.59
N ARG A 88 8.38 0.87 28.79
CA ARG A 88 7.29 -0.14 28.81
C ARG A 88 7.85 -1.55 28.97
N GLY A 89 8.59 -1.76 30.06
CA GLY A 89 9.20 -3.06 30.38
C GLY A 89 10.50 -3.34 29.63
N ILE A 90 11.33 -4.21 30.22
CA ILE A 90 12.68 -4.52 29.70
C ILE A 90 12.59 -5.30 28.38
N ALA A 91 11.61 -6.21 28.25
CA ALA A 91 11.38 -7.00 27.04
C ALA A 91 11.10 -6.14 25.78
N ALA A 92 10.56 -4.93 25.95
CA ALA A 92 10.35 -4.00 24.84
C ALA A 92 11.64 -3.29 24.37
N GLY A 93 12.79 -3.58 25.00
CA GLY A 93 14.13 -3.15 24.60
C GLY A 93 14.61 -1.81 25.18
N GLN A 94 13.71 -0.92 25.61
CA GLN A 94 14.05 0.40 26.18
C GLN A 94 13.27 0.66 27.49
N GLY A 95 13.19 -0.36 28.33
CA GLY A 95 12.40 -0.36 29.56
C GLY A 95 13.03 0.40 30.72
N ALA A 96 14.25 0.04 31.11
CA ALA A 96 14.86 0.51 32.34
C ALA A 96 15.27 2.00 32.27
N THR A 97 16.23 2.33 31.40
CA THR A 97 16.79 3.69 31.31
C THR A 97 16.27 4.48 30.11
N CYS A 98 15.34 3.92 29.34
CA CYS A 98 14.85 4.50 28.08
C CYS A 98 15.96 4.85 27.05
N GLY A 99 17.15 4.25 27.22
CA GLY A 99 18.34 4.49 26.41
C GLY A 99 19.22 5.65 26.87
N PHE A 100 18.92 6.26 28.03
CA PHE A 100 19.70 7.39 28.55
C PHE A 100 20.88 6.97 29.44
N GLY A 101 20.94 5.71 29.88
CA GLY A 101 22.00 5.20 30.74
C GLY A 101 21.82 5.59 32.22
N MET A 102 22.94 5.71 32.94
CA MET A 102 22.97 6.07 34.35
C MET A 102 22.75 7.57 34.57
N ARG A 103 22.85 8.03 35.83
CA ARG A 103 22.68 9.44 36.23
C ARG A 103 23.76 10.31 35.59
N GLY A 104 23.35 11.25 34.73
CA GLY A 104 24.23 12.27 34.14
C GLY A 104 23.43 13.43 33.56
N GLN A 105 24.09 14.50 33.09
CA GLN A 105 23.38 15.67 32.55
C GLN A 105 22.47 15.31 31.37
N LYS A 106 22.90 14.39 30.49
CA LYS A 106 22.13 13.92 29.32
C LYS A 106 20.90 13.06 29.66
N SER A 107 20.81 12.55 30.89
CA SER A 107 19.69 11.72 31.34
C SER A 107 18.59 12.53 32.04
N ARG A 108 18.79 13.83 32.24
CA ARG A 108 17.83 14.72 32.89
C ARG A 108 16.87 15.32 31.87
N SER A 109 15.66 15.66 32.33
CA SER A 109 14.71 16.45 31.55
C SER A 109 15.23 17.87 31.33
N GLY A 110 14.79 18.50 30.25
CA GLY A 110 15.14 19.89 29.92
C GLY A 110 16.00 20.01 28.66
N ARG A 111 16.51 21.22 28.43
CA ARG A 111 17.30 21.55 27.25
C ARG A 111 18.71 20.93 27.37
N PRO A 112 19.18 20.17 26.37
CA PRO A 112 20.55 19.67 26.38
C PRO A 112 21.54 20.82 26.17
N THR A 113 22.80 20.52 26.46
CA THR A 113 23.93 21.39 26.12
C THR A 113 23.91 21.76 24.63
N ARG A 114 24.20 23.03 24.30
CA ARG A 114 24.15 23.54 22.92
C ARG A 114 25.06 22.72 22.01
N ALA A 115 24.57 22.36 20.82
CA ALA A 115 25.41 21.75 19.79
C ALA A 115 26.63 22.66 19.48
N GLY A 116 27.83 22.09 19.54
CA GLY A 116 29.10 22.82 19.39
C GLY A 116 29.66 23.42 20.69
N PHE A 117 29.12 23.09 21.86
CA PHE A 117 29.78 23.37 23.14
C PHE A 117 30.68 22.19 23.54
N GLU A 118 31.95 22.51 23.86
CA GLU A 118 33.01 21.54 24.14
C GLU A 118 33.44 21.57 25.62
N GLY A 119 32.50 21.77 26.56
CA GLY A 119 32.81 21.65 27.99
C GLY A 119 33.56 22.83 28.62
N GLY A 120 33.54 24.00 27.97
CA GLY A 120 34.29 25.20 28.40
C GLY A 120 35.53 25.48 27.56
N GLN A 121 35.98 24.51 26.76
CA GLN A 121 37.00 24.74 25.74
C GLN A 121 36.49 25.72 24.67
N GLN A 122 37.37 26.55 24.08
CA GLN A 122 37.00 27.38 22.93
C GLN A 122 36.48 26.47 21.82
N PRO A 123 35.22 26.59 21.37
CA PRO A 123 34.65 25.62 20.46
C PRO A 123 35.21 25.74 19.03
N LEU A 124 35.15 24.65 18.26
CA LEU A 124 35.74 24.54 16.92
C LEU A 124 35.39 25.70 15.98
N TYR A 125 34.13 26.14 15.97
CA TYR A 125 33.66 27.24 15.10
C TYR A 125 34.28 28.60 15.42
N ARG A 126 34.95 28.73 16.58
CA ARG A 126 35.74 29.92 16.94
C ARG A 126 37.23 29.75 16.69
N ARG A 127 37.73 28.51 16.69
CA ARG A 127 39.15 28.21 16.44
C ARG A 127 39.49 28.33 14.97
N LEU A 128 38.57 27.92 14.10
CA LEU A 128 38.79 27.98 12.66
C LEU A 128 38.59 29.42 12.15
N PRO A 129 39.46 29.90 11.25
CA PRO A 129 39.24 31.17 10.60
C PRO A 129 37.95 31.13 9.78
N LYS A 130 37.27 32.28 9.68
CA LYS A 130 36.15 32.40 8.76
C LYS A 130 36.66 32.23 7.33
N PHE A 131 35.91 31.49 6.52
CA PHE A 131 36.20 31.38 5.11
C PHE A 131 36.10 32.78 4.47
N VAL A 132 37.24 33.35 4.07
CA VAL A 132 37.29 34.55 3.22
C VAL A 132 36.93 34.10 1.81
N GLY A 133 35.75 34.53 1.34
CA GLY A 133 35.06 33.93 0.22
C GLY A 133 35.92 33.73 -1.02
N LYS A 134 35.69 32.61 -1.73
CA LYS A 134 35.70 32.70 -3.19
C LYS A 134 34.58 33.68 -3.58
N PRO A 135 34.76 34.51 -4.62
CA PRO A 135 33.68 35.35 -5.11
C PRO A 135 32.48 34.43 -5.30
N MET A 136 31.38 34.73 -4.60
CA MET A 136 30.09 34.17 -4.98
C MET A 136 29.99 34.48 -6.47
N GLY A 137 29.83 33.44 -7.30
CA GLY A 137 29.99 33.51 -8.76
C GLY A 137 29.16 34.61 -9.43
N PRO A 138 29.32 34.82 -10.75
CA PRO A 138 29.08 36.09 -11.45
C PRO A 138 27.82 36.85 -11.03
#